data_AF-A0A959T6E3-F1
#
_entry.id   AF-A0A959T6E3-F1
#
_cell.length_a   1.000
_cell.length_b   1.000
_cell.length_c   1.000
_cell.angle_alpha   90.00
_cell.angle_beta   90.00
_cell.angle_gamma   90.00
#
_symmetry.space_group_name_H-M   'P 1'
#
loop_
_entity.id
_entity.type
_entity.pdbx_description
1 polymer ?
#
loop_
_entity_poly.entity_id
_entity_poly.type
_entity_poly.pdbx_seq_one_letter_code
_entity_poly.pdbx_strand_id
1 'polypeptide(L)'
;MAGLAASAGHVLVHQAVTPGGHTLDGHSTNPTSLGLIMQGGWDHVVLQEQSQLPTIPYYQVNLMYPGARRLQDSIHLYDPCANVLFYLTWGRRFGGMQCDGG
;
A
#
# COMPACT_ATOMS: atom_id res chain seq x y z
N MET A 1 -4.66 -15.99 7.02
CA MET A 1 -4.17 -16.33 5.66
C MET A 1 -3.25 -17.55 5.62
N ALA A 2 -2.51 -17.89 6.69
CA ALA A 2 -1.62 -19.05 6.68
C ALA A 2 -2.30 -20.44 6.51
N GLY A 3 -3.54 -20.62 7.01
CA GLY A 3 -4.22 -21.92 6.98
C GLY A 3 -4.63 -22.40 5.58
N LEU A 4 -4.90 -21.48 4.65
CA LEU A 4 -5.34 -21.82 3.30
C LEU A 4 -4.14 -22.26 2.43
N ALA A 5 -3.01 -21.54 2.51
CA ALA A 5 -1.79 -21.88 1.78
C ALA A 5 -1.19 -23.22 2.25
N ALA A 6 -1.19 -23.47 3.56
CA ALA A 6 -0.74 -24.74 4.13
C ALA A 6 -1.59 -25.93 3.66
N SER A 7 -2.91 -25.75 3.50
CA SER A 7 -3.79 -26.81 2.96
C SER A 7 -3.52 -27.17 1.50
N ALA A 8 -2.84 -26.28 0.76
CA ALA A 8 -2.40 -26.51 -0.62
C ALA A 8 -0.91 -26.86 -0.73
N GLY A 9 -0.18 -27.02 0.38
CA GLY A 9 1.25 -27.38 0.39
C GLY A 9 2.21 -26.23 0.10
N HIS A 10 1.75 -24.98 0.10
CA HIS A 10 2.58 -23.81 -0.17
C HIS A 10 2.95 -23.07 1.12
N VAL A 11 4.23 -22.72 1.26
CA VAL A 11 4.73 -21.88 2.35
C VAL A 11 4.46 -20.41 2.01
N LEU A 12 3.59 -19.76 2.77
CA LEU A 12 3.29 -18.34 2.62
C LEU A 12 4.11 -17.54 3.63
N VAL A 13 5.18 -16.89 3.18
CA VAL A 13 5.88 -15.85 3.94
C VAL A 13 5.14 -14.53 3.70
N HIS A 14 4.69 -13.88 4.75
CA HIS A 14 3.99 -12.60 4.64
C HIS A 14 4.43 -11.64 5.74
N GLN A 15 4.50 -10.36 5.40
CA GLN A 15 4.67 -9.27 6.33
C GLN A 15 3.67 -8.17 6.01
N ALA A 16 3.30 -7.39 7.02
CA ALA A 16 2.31 -6.33 6.90
C ALA A 16 2.72 -5.11 7.72
N VAL A 17 2.67 -3.94 7.09
CA VAL A 17 2.84 -2.64 7.75
C VAL A 17 1.56 -1.85 7.47
N THR A 18 0.59 -1.98 8.37
CA THR A 18 -0.76 -1.38 8.20
C THR A 18 -1.11 -0.42 9.34
N PRO A 19 -0.37 0.69 9.52
CA PRO A 19 -0.74 1.74 10.45
C PRO A 19 -2.07 2.36 10.07
N GLY A 20 -2.93 2.63 11.06
CA GLY A 20 -4.24 3.21 10.83
C GLY A 20 -4.15 4.58 10.16
N GLY A 21 -4.93 4.80 9.09
CA GLY A 21 -5.03 6.09 8.42
C GLY A 21 -3.80 6.53 7.63
N HIS A 22 -2.83 5.64 7.41
CA HIS A 22 -1.61 5.96 6.67
C HIS A 22 -1.88 6.14 5.17
N THR A 23 -1.08 6.99 4.54
CA THR A 23 -1.13 7.23 3.10
C THR A 23 0.00 6.48 2.38
N LEU A 24 -0.14 6.24 1.07
CA LEU A 24 0.96 5.70 0.27
C LEU A 24 2.20 6.60 0.33
N ASP A 25 1.97 7.92 0.34
CA ASP A 25 3.04 8.90 0.53
C ASP A 25 3.76 8.73 1.88
N GLY A 26 3.01 8.53 2.97
CA GLY A 26 3.57 8.25 4.29
C GLY A 26 4.41 6.98 4.31
N HIS A 27 3.96 5.92 3.63
CA HIS A 27 4.74 4.69 3.47
C HIS A 27 6.04 4.90 2.69
N SER A 28 6.07 5.82 1.73
CA SER A 28 7.26 6.10 0.91
C SER A 28 8.43 6.70 1.69
N THR A 29 8.18 7.20 2.91
CA THR A 29 9.20 7.75 3.82
C THR A 29 9.29 7.00 5.15
N ASN A 30 8.46 5.98 5.36
CA ASN A 30 8.40 5.23 6.60
C ASN A 30 9.59 4.25 6.71
N PRO A 31 10.46 4.36 7.73
CA PRO A 31 11.65 3.51 7.84
C PRO A 31 11.33 2.02 7.93
N THR A 32 10.21 1.65 8.54
CA THR A 32 9.79 0.24 8.64
C THR A 32 9.37 -0.29 7.27
N SER A 33 8.56 0.46 6.52
CA SER A 33 8.15 0.07 5.17
C SER A 33 9.34 -0.03 4.22
N LEU A 34 10.22 0.98 4.24
CA LEU A 34 11.44 0.96 3.44
C LEU A 34 12.37 -0.18 3.84
N GLY A 35 12.51 -0.46 5.13
CA GLY A 35 13.31 -1.59 5.61
C GLY A 35 12.84 -2.93 5.08
N LEU A 36 11.53 -3.17 4.99
CA LEU A 36 10.99 -4.41 4.41
C LEU A 36 11.12 -4.45 2.88
N ILE A 37 10.94 -3.33 2.20
CA ILE A 37 11.16 -3.22 0.75
C ILE A 37 12.63 -3.52 0.43
N MET A 38 13.56 -2.97 1.20
CA MET A 38 15.00 -3.17 1.04
C MET A 38 15.47 -4.60 1.35
N GLN A 39 14.72 -5.36 2.15
CA GLN A 39 15.04 -6.78 2.39
C GLN A 39 14.93 -7.61 1.11
N GLY A 40 14.06 -7.20 0.18
CA GLY A 40 13.82 -7.90 -1.07
C GLY A 40 13.21 -9.29 -0.88
N GLY A 41 13.17 -10.07 -1.96
CA GLY A 41 12.66 -11.44 -1.99
C GLY A 41 11.13 -11.53 -2.03
N TRP A 42 10.44 -10.45 -2.40
CA TRP A 42 8.97 -10.43 -2.50
C TRP A 42 8.50 -10.77 -3.91
N ASP A 43 7.70 -11.84 -4.05
CA ASP A 43 7.02 -12.13 -5.33
C ASP A 43 5.91 -11.10 -5.63
N HIS A 44 5.24 -10.64 -4.58
CA HIS A 44 4.09 -9.74 -4.65
C HIS A 44 4.14 -8.70 -3.53
N VAL A 45 3.88 -7.44 -3.88
CA VAL A 45 3.73 -6.34 -2.93
C VAL A 45 2.36 -5.69 -3.14
N VAL A 46 1.55 -5.65 -2.08
CA VAL A 46 0.19 -5.10 -2.13
C VAL A 46 0.18 -3.73 -1.45
N LEU A 47 -0.23 -2.70 -2.19
CA LEU A 47 -0.33 -1.32 -1.73
C LEU A 47 -1.80 -0.92 -1.56
N GLN A 48 -2.14 -0.34 -0.42
CA GLN A 48 -3.47 0.18 -0.15
C GLN A 48 -3.37 1.64 0.29
N GLU A 49 -4.12 2.52 -0.38
CA GLU A 49 -4.22 3.92 0.00
C GLU A 49 -5.18 4.12 1.19
N GLN A 50 -5.06 5.25 1.86
CA GLN A 50 -6.03 5.73 2.83
C GLN A 50 -7.42 5.82 2.17
N SER A 51 -8.43 5.16 2.74
CA SER A 51 -9.79 4.97 2.18
C SER A 51 -10.57 6.19 1.66
N GLN A 52 -10.20 7.43 2.01
CA GLN A 52 -10.86 8.67 1.59
C GLN A 52 -10.11 9.35 0.45
N LEU A 53 -8.77 9.24 0.42
CA LEU A 53 -7.92 9.92 -0.56
C LEU A 53 -8.25 9.56 -2.02
N PRO A 54 -8.59 8.30 -2.36
CA PRO A 54 -9.01 7.93 -3.71
C PRO A 54 -10.28 8.63 -4.19
N THR A 55 -11.01 9.35 -3.33
CA THR A 55 -12.24 10.08 -3.74
C THR A 55 -12.06 11.59 -3.81
N ILE A 56 -10.87 12.11 -3.48
CA ILE A 56 -10.58 13.55 -3.45
C ILE A 56 -9.55 13.87 -4.54
N PRO A 57 -9.95 14.48 -5.68
CA PRO A 57 -9.07 14.68 -6.84
C PRO A 57 -7.76 15.40 -6.53
N TYR A 58 -7.80 16.40 -5.64
CA TYR A 58 -6.60 17.11 -5.20
C TYR A 58 -5.58 16.16 -4.56
N TYR A 59 -6.01 15.28 -3.65
CA TYR A 59 -5.11 14.34 -2.98
C TYR A 59 -4.69 13.18 -3.88
N GLN A 60 -5.51 12.79 -4.86
CA GLN A 60 -5.09 11.79 -5.85
C GLN A 60 -3.84 12.25 -6.60
N VAL A 61 -3.87 13.48 -7.12
CA VAL A 61 -2.79 14.01 -7.96
C VAL A 61 -1.55 14.39 -7.14
N ASN A 62 -1.76 14.96 -5.95
CA ASN A 62 -0.66 15.53 -5.17
C ASN A 62 -0.04 14.56 -4.14
N LEU A 63 -0.76 13.52 -3.70
CA LEU A 63 -0.28 12.57 -2.69
C LEU A 63 -0.30 11.12 -3.18
N MET A 64 -1.45 10.64 -3.63
CA MET A 64 -1.64 9.21 -3.95
C MET A 64 -0.76 8.75 -5.11
N TYR A 65 -0.86 9.40 -6.29
CA TYR A 65 -0.07 8.98 -7.45
C TYR A 65 1.45 9.18 -7.26
N PRO A 66 1.94 10.30 -6.67
CA PRO A 66 3.35 10.45 -6.38
C PRO A 66 3.87 9.43 -5.36
N GLY A 67 3.12 9.19 -4.28
CA GLY A 67 3.47 8.19 -3.26
C GLY A 67 3.50 6.77 -3.83
N ALA A 68 2.50 6.42 -4.63
CA ALA A 68 2.45 5.14 -5.34
C ALA A 68 3.66 4.93 -6.26
N ARG A 69 4.04 5.96 -7.04
CA ARG A 69 5.23 5.89 -7.90
C ARG A 69 6.52 5.72 -7.11
N ARG A 70 6.72 6.50 -6.04
CA ARG A 70 7.90 6.36 -5.18
C ARG A 70 8.02 4.96 -4.59
N LEU A 71 6.91 4.38 -4.14
CA LEU A 71 6.89 3.02 -3.61
C LEU A 71 7.19 1.99 -4.70
N GLN A 72 6.57 2.12 -5.87
CA GLN A 72 6.85 1.23 -7.00
C GLN A 72 8.33 1.27 -7.40
N ASP A 73 8.89 2.47 -7.56
CA ASP A 73 10.30 2.66 -7.93
C ASP A 73 11.22 2.03 -6.87
N SER A 74 10.89 2.20 -5.59
CA SER A 74 11.64 1.59 -4.48
C SER A 74 11.54 0.07 -4.50
N ILE A 75 10.35 -0.49 -4.74
CA ILE A 75 10.15 -1.95 -4.82
C ILE A 75 10.95 -2.52 -6.00
N HIS A 76 10.84 -1.93 -7.19
CA HIS A 76 11.55 -2.41 -8.38
C HIS A 76 13.07 -2.19 -8.32
N LEU A 77 13.56 -1.27 -7.48
CA LEU A 77 14.99 -1.12 -7.22
C LEU A 77 15.57 -2.34 -6.49
N TYR A 78 14.85 -2.91 -5.51
CA TYR A 78 15.33 -4.03 -4.70
C TYR A 78 14.83 -5.40 -5.20
N ASP A 79 13.63 -5.45 -5.78
CA ASP A 79 13.03 -6.62 -6.41
C ASP A 79 12.46 -6.26 -7.80
N PRO A 80 13.29 -6.29 -8.87
CA PRO A 80 12.84 -5.95 -10.23
C PRO A 80 11.73 -6.86 -10.77
N CYS A 81 11.60 -8.07 -10.22
CA CYS A 81 10.59 -9.05 -10.62
C CYS A 81 9.32 -9.02 -9.74
N ALA A 82 9.28 -8.19 -8.69
CA ALA A 82 8.13 -8.10 -7.81
C ALA A 82 6.91 -7.54 -8.56
N ASN A 83 5.77 -8.21 -8.38
CA ASN A 83 4.50 -7.75 -8.90
C ASN A 83 3.84 -6.80 -7.88
N VAL A 84 3.77 -5.51 -8.22
CA VAL A 84 3.09 -4.50 -7.41
C VAL A 84 1.60 -4.49 -7.74
N LEU A 85 0.76 -4.68 -6.72
CA LEU A 85 -0.70 -4.74 -6.82
C LEU A 85 -1.32 -3.64 -5.96
N PHE A 86 -2.40 -3.03 -6.44
CA PHE A 86 -3.19 -2.09 -5.64
C PHE A 86 -4.42 -2.77 -5.06
N TYR A 87 -4.63 -2.62 -3.75
CA TYR A 87 -5.85 -3.07 -3.09
C TYR A 87 -6.88 -1.93 -3.07
N LEU A 88 -8.01 -2.18 -3.73
CA LEU A 88 -9.10 -1.21 -3.80
C LEU A 88 -9.84 -1.13 -2.46
N THR A 89 -9.92 0.07 -1.90
CA THR A 89 -10.71 0.34 -0.70
C THR A 89 -12.19 0.40 -1.02
N TRP A 90 -13.04 0.00 -0.07
CA TRP A 90 -14.49 0.14 -0.19
C TRP A 90 -14.94 1.61 -0.23
N GLY A 91 -16.00 1.89 -0.98
CA GLY A 91 -16.63 3.20 -1.00
C GLY A 91 -17.29 3.52 0.34
N ARG A 92 -17.08 4.74 0.84
CA ARG A 92 -17.81 5.26 2.01
C ARG A 92 -19.15 5.86 1.55
N ARG A 93 -20.19 5.76 2.39
CA ARG A 93 -21.55 6.30 2.13
C ARG A 93 -21.56 7.78 1.74
N PHE A 94 -20.56 8.56 2.15
CA PHE A 94 -20.36 9.97 1.79
C PHE A 94 -19.01 10.26 1.12
N GLY A 95 -18.38 9.24 0.51
CA GLY A 95 -17.07 9.37 -0.12
C GLY A 95 -15.99 9.88 0.84
N GLY A 96 -15.24 10.89 0.39
CA GLY A 96 -14.10 11.47 1.10
C GLY A 96 -14.44 12.61 2.05
N MET A 97 -15.71 12.83 2.39
CA MET A 97 -16.12 13.90 3.30
C MET A 97 -15.38 13.75 4.64
N GLN A 98 -14.38 14.60 4.85
CA GLN A 98 -13.82 14.93 6.15
C GLN A 98 -14.62 16.14 6.63
N CYS A 99 -15.09 16.13 7.88
CA CYS A 99 -15.94 17.19 8.41
C CYS A 99 -15.36 18.56 8.06
N ASP A 100 -16.07 19.32 7.23
CA ASP A 100 -15.93 20.76 7.12
C ASP A 100 -16.37 21.33 8.47
N GLY A 101 -15.38 21.63 9.31
CA GLY A 101 -15.53 22.44 10.49
C GLY A 101 -15.03 23.85 10.20
N GLY A 102 -15.80 24.61 9.43
CA GLY A 102 -15.80 26.07 9.39
C GLY A 102 -16.97 26.63 10.19
#